data_AF-A0A521LHJ6-F1
#
_entry.id   AF-A0A521LHJ6-F1
#
_cell.length_a   1.000
_cell.length_b   1.000
_cell.length_c   1.000
_cell.angle_alpha   90.00
_cell.angle_beta   90.00
_cell.angle_gamma   90.00
#
_symmetry.space_group_name_H-M   'P 1'
#
loop_
_entity.id
_entity.type
_entity.pdbx_description
1 polymer ?
#
loop_
_entity_poly.entity_id
_entity_poly.type
_entity_poly.pdbx_seq_one_letter_code
_entity_poly.pdbx_strand_id
1 'polypeptide(L)'
;MAQEQTFWPVEWKEGEPDLLVCMSCLSEAYRRKVPIPDCPTCHGVSTYEAFTLEAICDWGTEELIAKARKAHAEVSPPRQADMTVEQAE
;
A
#
# COMPACT_ATOMS: atom_id res chain seq x y z
N MET A 1 -23.47 9.71 -12.48
CA MET A 1 -23.84 8.63 -11.55
C MET A 1 -22.59 8.32 -10.74
N ALA A 2 -22.62 8.52 -9.43
CA ALA A 2 -21.46 8.26 -8.58
C ALA A 2 -21.44 6.75 -8.31
N GLN A 3 -20.57 6.03 -9.00
CA GLN A 3 -20.33 4.62 -8.73
C GLN A 3 -19.78 4.48 -7.31
N GLU A 4 -20.62 3.94 -6.42
CA GLU A 4 -20.33 3.69 -5.01
C GLU A 4 -19.21 2.64 -4.93
N GLN A 5 -17.96 3.13 -4.95
CA GLN A 5 -16.77 2.31 -4.84
C GLN A 5 -16.80 1.59 -3.49
N THR A 6 -17.05 0.28 -3.53
CA THR A 6 -17.09 -0.56 -2.34
C THR A 6 -15.68 -1.09 -2.09
N PHE A 7 -15.13 -0.83 -0.91
CA PHE A 7 -13.80 -1.32 -0.55
C PHE A 7 -13.93 -2.46 0.45
N TRP A 8 -13.28 -3.60 0.17
CA TRP A 8 -13.14 -4.64 1.19
C TRP A 8 -12.04 -4.24 2.18
N PRO A 9 -12.32 -4.16 3.50
CA PRO A 9 -11.26 -4.10 4.49
C PRO A 9 -10.43 -5.39 4.44
N VAL A 10 -9.11 -5.25 4.35
CA VAL A 10 -8.18 -6.37 4.41
C VAL A 10 -7.63 -6.43 5.83
N GLU A 11 -7.80 -7.57 6.50
CA GLU A 11 -7.17 -7.81 7.79
C GLU A 11 -5.65 -7.77 7.62
N TRP A 12 -5.00 -6.92 8.39
CA TRP A 12 -3.55 -6.73 8.36
C TRP A 12 -2.98 -6.88 9.76
N LYS A 13 -1.85 -7.56 9.86
CA LYS A 13 -1.11 -7.74 11.11
C LYS A 13 0.20 -6.99 11.06
N GLU A 14 0.62 -6.46 12.21
CA GLU A 14 1.90 -5.76 12.36
C GLU A 14 3.06 -6.67 11.93
N GLY A 15 3.75 -6.29 10.84
CA GLY A 15 4.81 -7.08 10.21
C GLY A 15 4.46 -7.75 8.88
N GLU A 16 3.20 -7.68 8.43
CA GLU A 16 2.78 -8.20 7.12
C GLU A 16 2.74 -7.08 6.04
N PRO A 17 2.69 -7.41 4.74
CA PRO A 17 2.51 -6.40 3.70
C PRO A 17 1.11 -5.76 3.76
N ASP A 18 1.03 -4.45 4.06
CA ASP A 18 -0.24 -3.70 4.07
C ASP A 18 -0.61 -3.05 2.74
N LEU A 19 0.27 -3.08 1.74
CA LEU A 19 0.07 -2.40 0.45
C LEU A 19 -0.40 -3.40 -0.60
N LEU A 20 -1.65 -3.25 -1.04
CA LEU A 20 -2.25 -4.06 -2.10
C LEU A 20 -2.03 -3.36 -3.44
N VAL A 21 -1.30 -4.03 -4.33
CA VAL A 21 -0.97 -3.51 -5.66
C VAL A 21 -1.73 -4.28 -6.72
N CYS A 22 -2.31 -3.55 -7.69
CA CYS A 22 -2.92 -4.17 -8.85
C CYS A 22 -1.86 -4.72 -9.81
N MET A 23 -1.78 -6.05 -9.97
CA MET A 23 -0.86 -6.71 -10.90
C MET A 23 -1.21 -6.53 -12.38
N SER A 24 -2.42 -6.07 -12.70
CA SER A 24 -2.80 -5.81 -14.10
C SER A 24 -2.23 -4.50 -14.63
N CYS A 25 -2.28 -3.42 -13.84
CA CYS A 25 -1.84 -2.09 -14.28
C CYS A 25 -0.55 -1.61 -13.63
N LEU A 26 -0.13 -2.22 -12.51
CA LEU A 26 1.04 -1.83 -11.71
C LEU A 26 1.10 -0.31 -11.44
N SER A 27 -0.06 0.34 -11.42
CA SER A 27 -0.19 1.80 -11.31
C SER A 27 -1.00 2.22 -10.09
N GLU A 28 -1.77 1.30 -9.50
CA GLU A 28 -2.48 1.53 -8.25
C GLU A 28 -1.96 0.68 -7.11
N ALA A 29 -1.68 1.36 -5.99
CA ALA A 29 -1.42 0.77 -4.69
C ALA A 29 -2.43 1.32 -3.68
N TYR A 30 -3.06 0.44 -2.93
CA TYR A 30 -4.00 0.78 -1.87
C TYR A 30 -3.55 0.14 -0.55
N ARG A 31 -3.62 0.89 0.55
CA ARG A 31 -3.27 0.36 1.87
C ARG A 31 -4.50 -0.24 2.57
N ARG A 32 -4.41 -1.51 2.98
CA ARG A 32 -5.43 -2.24 3.79
C ARG A 32 -6.85 -2.23 3.21
N LYS A 33 -7.00 -1.92 1.93
CA LYS A 33 -8.30 -1.84 1.24
C LYS A 33 -8.14 -2.22 -0.22
N VAL A 34 -9.12 -2.93 -0.77
CA VAL A 34 -9.18 -3.29 -2.19
C VAL A 34 -10.51 -2.80 -2.77
N PRO A 35 -10.51 -2.06 -3.89
CA PRO A 35 -11.75 -1.71 -4.57
C PRO A 35 -12.41 -2.95 -5.19
N ILE A 36 -13.71 -3.13 -4.96
CA ILE A 36 -14.58 -4.13 -5.58
C ILE A 36 -15.47 -3.41 -6.60
N PRO A 37 -15.76 -4.00 -7.77
CA PRO A 37 -15.36 -5.35 -8.23
C PRO A 37 -14.08 -5.39 -9.07
N ASP A 38 -13.61 -4.25 -9.56
CA ASP A 38 -12.49 -4.14 -10.47
C ASP A 38 -11.64 -2.89 -10.18
N CYS A 39 -10.40 -2.92 -10.68
CA CYS A 39 -9.52 -1.77 -10.60
C CYS A 39 -10.13 -0.57 -11.35
N PRO A 40 -10.30 0.61 -10.73
CA PRO A 40 -10.96 1.74 -11.37
C PRO A 40 -10.22 2.30 -12.59
N THR A 41 -8.93 1.98 -12.75
CA THR A 41 -8.12 2.46 -13.87
C THR A 41 -8.05 1.46 -15.03
N CYS A 42 -7.94 0.16 -14.75
CA CYS A 42 -7.76 -0.85 -15.79
C CYS A 42 -8.91 -1.84 -15.92
N HIS A 43 -9.92 -1.76 -15.06
CA HIS A 43 -11.02 -2.70 -14.95
C HIS A 43 -10.57 -4.17 -14.81
N GLY A 44 -9.35 -4.37 -14.29
CA GLY A 44 -8.76 -5.68 -14.04
C GLY A 44 -9.41 -6.32 -12.82
N VAL A 45 -9.88 -7.56 -12.99
CA VAL A 45 -10.57 -8.31 -11.94
C VAL A 45 -9.55 -9.11 -11.13
N SER A 46 -9.58 -8.96 -9.79
CA SER A 46 -8.93 -9.87 -8.82
C SER A 46 -7.44 -10.17 -9.03
N THR A 47 -6.60 -9.15 -9.22
CA THR A 47 -5.12 -9.32 -9.25
C THR A 47 -4.42 -8.40 -8.25
N TYR A 48 -5.03 -8.15 -7.09
CA TYR A 48 -4.40 -7.38 -6.03
C TYR A 48 -3.55 -8.29 -5.14
N GLU A 49 -2.26 -8.03 -5.11
CA GLU A 49 -1.31 -8.76 -4.26
C GLU A 49 -0.71 -7.81 -3.22
N ALA A 50 -0.50 -8.34 -2.02
CA ALA A 50 0.03 -7.59 -0.90
C ALA A 50 1.55 -7.58 -0.94
N PHE A 51 2.14 -6.38 -0.98
CA PHE A 51 3.59 -6.15 -0.93
C PHE A 51 3.98 -5.21 0.19
N THR A 52 5.25 -5.26 0.57
CA THR A 52 5.87 -4.25 1.44
C THR A 52 6.29 -3.05 0.60
N LEU A 53 6.44 -1.89 1.25
CA LEU A 53 6.91 -0.68 0.57
C LEU A 53 8.28 -0.89 -0.08
N GLU A 54 9.17 -1.61 0.60
CA GLU A 54 10.51 -1.94 0.10
C GLU A 54 10.44 -2.79 -1.18
N ALA A 55 9.60 -3.83 -1.20
CA ALA A 55 9.42 -4.64 -2.40
C ALA A 55 8.91 -3.78 -3.56
N ILE A 56 7.87 -2.97 -3.35
CA ILE A 56 7.34 -2.07 -4.38
C ILE A 56 8.40 -1.07 -4.86
N CYS A 57 9.30 -0.63 -3.99
CA CYS A 57 10.41 0.25 -4.36
C CYS A 57 11.46 -0.43 -5.25
N ASP A 58 11.63 -1.74 -5.11
CA ASP A 58 12.61 -2.54 -5.86
C ASP A 58 12.15 -2.85 -7.28
N TRP A 59 10.87 -3.23 -7.46
CA TRP A 59 10.33 -3.65 -8.77
C TRP A 59 9.38 -2.63 -9.41
N GLY A 60 8.76 -1.74 -8.62
CA GLY A 60 7.67 -0.88 -9.04
C GLY A 60 8.10 0.32 -9.89
N THR A 61 7.13 0.94 -10.54
CA THR A 61 7.33 2.19 -11.27
C THR A 61 7.35 3.39 -10.31
N GLU A 62 7.98 4.50 -10.70
CA GLU A 62 8.03 5.72 -9.87
C GLU A 62 6.64 6.19 -9.44
N GLU A 63 5.63 6.08 -10.31
CA GLU A 63 4.25 6.45 -9.98
C GLU A 63 3.64 5.52 -8.93
N LEU A 64 3.84 4.21 -9.07
CA LEU A 64 3.38 3.21 -8.10
C LEU A 64 4.04 3.41 -6.74
N ILE A 65 5.36 3.62 -6.75
CA ILE A 65 6.17 3.87 -5.55
C ILE A 65 5.68 5.13 -4.84
N ALA A 66 5.43 6.22 -5.57
CA ALA A 66 4.91 7.45 -4.99
C ALA A 66 3.55 7.24 -4.30
N LYS A 67 2.63 6.50 -4.94
CA LYS A 67 1.30 6.17 -4.37
C LYS A 67 1.43 5.24 -3.16
N ALA A 68 2.27 4.21 -3.24
CA ALA A 68 2.54 3.27 -2.15
C ALA A 68 3.16 3.98 -0.93
N ARG A 69 4.17 4.84 -1.15
CA ARG A 69 4.77 5.67 -0.09
C ARG A 69 3.75 6.59 0.55
N LYS A 70 2.91 7.25 -0.25
CA LYS A 70 1.86 8.14 0.27
C LYS A 70 0.86 7.36 1.13
N ALA A 71 0.35 6.24 0.63
CA ALA A 71 -0.58 5.38 1.38
C ALA A 71 0.04 4.80 2.66
N HIS A 72 1.33 4.45 2.62
CA HIS A 72 2.08 3.99 3.80
C HIS A 72 2.35 5.13 4.81
N ALA A 73 2.64 6.33 4.34
CA ALA A 73 2.90 7.50 5.20
C ALA A 73 1.64 8.01 5.91
N GLU A 74 0.48 8.01 5.24
CA GLU A 74 -0.78 8.54 5.81
C GLU A 74 -1.27 7.80 7.07
N VAL A 75 -0.78 6.58 7.34
CA VAL A 75 -1.24 5.74 8.46
C VAL A 75 -0.15 5.52 9.53
N SER A 76 1.04 6.10 9.35
CA SER A 76 2.05 6.14 10.41
C SER A 76 2.09 7.54 11.04
N PRO A 77 1.42 7.80 12.18
CA PRO A 77 1.94 8.85 13.06
C PRO A 77 3.37 8.45 13.42
N PRO A 78 4.32 9.39 13.44
CA PRO A 78 5.74 9.09 13.58
C PRO A 78 6.01 8.45 14.95
N ARG A 79 5.98 7.12 15.03
CA ARG A 79 6.84 6.40 15.95
C ARG A 79 8.13 6.22 15.20
N GLN A 80 8.90 7.31 15.21
CA GLN A 80 10.35 7.21 15.16
C GLN A 80 10.72 6.01 16.01
N ALA A 81 11.43 5.08 15.39
CA ALA A 81 12.35 4.24 16.11
C ALA A 81 13.14 5.18 17.01
N ASP A 82 12.82 5.12 18.30
CA ASP A 82 13.68 5.50 19.38
C ASP A 82 15.00 4.77 19.11
N MET A 83 15.90 5.48 18.44
CA MET A 83 17.29 5.08 18.31
C MET A 83 17.85 5.10 19.72
N THR A 84 17.74 3.94 20.38
CA THR A 84 18.71 3.53 21.39
C THR A 84 20.08 3.59 20.75
N VAL A 85 20.83 4.67 21.00
CA VAL A 85 22.29 4.68 20.99
C VAL A 85 22.76 5.62 22.09
N GLU A 86 22.93 5.03 23.27
CA GLU A 86 24.14 5.14 24.09
C GLU A 86 25.13 6.22 23.66
N GLN A 87 25.28 7.29 24.46
CA GLN A 87 26.59 7.85 24.74
C GLN A 87 26.66 8.23 26.22
N ALA A 88 27.54 7.51 26.90
CA ALA A 88 28.12 7.87 28.17
C ALA A 88 28.92 9.18 28.04
N GLU A 89 28.93 9.96 29.11
CA GLU A 89 30.10 10.61 29.76
C GLU A 89 29.65 11.82 30.59
#